data_AF-A0ABD3HTM8-F1
#
_entry.id   AF-A0ABD3HTM8-F1
#
_cell.length_a   1.000
_cell.length_b   1.000
_cell.length_c   1.000
_cell.angle_alpha   90.00
_cell.angle_beta   90.00
_cell.angle_gamma   90.00
#
_symmetry.space_group_name_H-M   'P 1'
#
loop_
_entity.id
_entity.type
_entity.pdbx_description
1 polymer ?
#
loop_
_entity_poly.entity_id
_entity_poly.type
_entity_poly.pdbx_seq_one_letter_code
_entity_poly.pdbx_strand_id
1 'polypeptide(L)'
;MVNYTNRVMTALVSTMGHEIAWPDCQQRAVNSAHFAELDFPGCIGLVDGTLVKLSQRPRDDGETYFDRKMSGSCHDLTCLRRSLL
;
A
#
# COMPACT_ATOMS: atom_id res chain seq x y z
N MET A 1 1.15 -17.78 -17.41
CA MET A 1 0.79 -17.33 -16.04
C MET A 1 0.94 -15.81 -16.01
N VAL A 2 -0.12 -15.08 -15.71
CA VAL A 2 -0.11 -13.61 -15.72
C VAL A 2 0.54 -13.12 -14.42
N ASN A 3 1.63 -12.36 -14.52
CA ASN A 3 2.31 -11.80 -13.34
C ASN A 3 1.51 -10.60 -12.81
N TYR A 4 0.56 -10.86 -11.91
CA TYR A 4 -0.32 -9.85 -11.32
C TYR A 4 0.45 -8.75 -10.60
N THR A 5 1.52 -9.10 -9.89
CA THR A 5 2.39 -8.15 -9.19
C THR A 5 3.03 -7.16 -10.15
N ASN A 6 3.62 -7.64 -11.24
CA ASN A 6 4.18 -6.75 -12.26
C ASN A 6 3.10 -5.88 -12.89
N ARG A 7 1.91 -6.43 -13.16
CA ARG A 7 0.81 -5.62 -13.72
C ARG A 7 0.34 -4.52 -12.77
N VAL A 8 0.18 -4.84 -11.49
CA VAL A 8 -0.21 -3.87 -10.46
C VAL A 8 0.88 -2.83 -10.24
N MET A 9 2.14 -3.26 -10.11
CA MET A 9 3.28 -2.35 -9.96
C MET A 9 3.44 -1.46 -11.20
N THR A 10 3.33 -2.01 -12.40
CA THR A 10 3.36 -1.23 -13.65
C THR A 10 2.20 -0.25 -13.72
N ALA A 11 0.99 -0.65 -13.34
CA ALA A 11 -0.15 0.25 -13.28
C ALA A 11 0.09 1.40 -12.28
N LEU A 12 0.49 1.08 -11.05
CA LEU A 12 0.78 2.08 -10.01
C LEU A 12 1.89 3.05 -10.44
N VAL A 13 2.98 2.52 -11.01
CA VAL A 13 4.08 3.34 -11.52
C VAL A 13 3.61 4.21 -12.68
N SER A 14 2.76 3.69 -13.57
CA SER A 14 2.22 4.47 -14.69
C SER A 14 1.27 5.59 -14.26
N THR A 15 0.63 5.46 -13.10
CA THR A 15 -0.26 6.50 -12.53
C THR A 15 0.47 7.46 -11.57
N MET A 16 1.73 7.15 -11.21
CA MET A 16 2.53 8.06 -10.39
C MET A 16 2.79 9.39 -11.11
N GLY A 17 2.70 10.49 -10.37
CA GLY A 17 2.87 11.85 -10.89
C GLY A 17 1.60 12.49 -11.46
N HIS A 18 0.54 11.72 -11.71
CA HIS A 18 -0.78 12.26 -12.08
C HIS A 18 -1.82 12.01 -10.98
N GLU A 19 -2.02 10.76 -10.57
CA GLU A 19 -3.02 10.40 -9.55
C GLU A 19 -2.40 10.13 -8.18
N ILE A 20 -1.15 9.65 -8.15
CA ILE A 20 -0.42 9.37 -6.92
C ILE A 20 0.90 10.15 -6.98
N ALA A 21 1.04 11.18 -6.15
CA ALA A 21 2.26 11.98 -6.07
C ALA A 21 2.67 12.22 -4.62
N TRP A 22 3.97 12.30 -4.38
CA TRP A 22 4.46 12.81 -3.11
C TRP A 22 4.13 14.31 -3.01
N PRO A 23 3.77 14.81 -1.81
CA PRO A 23 3.46 16.22 -1.65
C PRO A 23 4.71 17.05 -1.94
N ASP A 24 4.50 18.17 -2.62
CA ASP A 24 5.53 19.18 -2.87
C ASP A 24 5.88 19.97 -1.58
N CYS A 25 6.80 20.93 -1.67
CA CYS A 25 7.23 21.70 -0.50
C CYS A 25 6.09 22.49 0.17
N GLN A 26 5.15 23.02 -0.61
CA GLN A 26 4.02 23.78 -0.09
C GLN A 26 3.00 22.85 0.58
N GLN A 27 2.65 21.75 -0.08
CA GLN A 27 1.76 20.74 0.45
C GLN A 27 2.32 20.11 1.72
N ARG A 28 3.64 19.86 1.78
CA ARG A 28 4.31 19.38 3.01
C ARG A 28 4.18 20.36 4.16
N ALA A 29 4.35 21.66 3.91
CA ALA A 29 4.21 22.68 4.94
C ALA A 29 2.77 22.75 5.47
N VAL A 30 1.77 22.73 4.57
CA VAL A 30 0.34 22.71 4.93
C VAL A 30 0.00 21.45 5.73
N ASN A 31 0.42 20.28 5.25
CA ASN A 31 0.17 19.01 5.95
C ASN A 31 0.85 18.99 7.32
N SER A 32 2.11 19.42 7.40
CA SER A 32 2.84 19.48 8.68
C SER A 32 2.18 20.41 9.69
N ALA A 33 1.62 21.54 9.26
CA ALA A 33 0.88 22.42 10.14
C ALA A 33 -0.43 21.78 10.61
N HIS A 34 -1.21 21.22 9.67
CA HIS A 34 -2.47 20.55 9.97
C HIS A 34 -2.30 19.37 10.94
N PHE A 35 -1.31 18.50 10.69
CA PHE A 35 -1.07 17.35 11.56
C PHE A 35 -0.43 17.74 12.91
N ALA A 36 0.24 18.88 13.01
CA ALA A 36 0.69 19.40 14.31
C ALA A 36 -0.49 19.75 15.23
N GLU A 37 -1.62 20.24 14.67
CA GLU A 37 -2.87 20.46 15.43
C GLU A 37 -3.51 19.15 15.92
N LEU A 38 -3.14 18.02 15.31
CA LEU A 38 -3.59 16.67 15.67
C LEU A 38 -2.57 15.92 16.54
N ASP A 39 -1.60 16.61 17.15
CA ASP A 39 -0.50 16.04 17.94
C ASP A 39 0.51 15.17 17.15
N PHE A 40 0.61 15.38 15.83
CA PHE A 40 1.61 14.74 14.95
C PHE A 40 2.54 15.78 14.30
N PRO A 41 3.41 16.46 15.07
CA PRO A 41 4.28 17.51 14.54
C PRO A 41 5.28 16.98 13.50
N GLY A 42 5.41 17.69 12.38
CA GLY A 42 6.29 17.31 11.27
C GLY A 42 5.72 16.23 10.34
N CYS A 43 4.51 15.72 10.60
CA CYS A 43 3.86 14.75 9.75
C CYS A 43 3.38 15.40 8.45
N ILE A 44 3.86 14.93 7.31
CA ILE A 44 3.52 15.47 5.99
C ILE A 44 2.47 14.64 5.23
N GLY A 45 1.93 13.60 5.86
CA GLY A 45 0.95 12.70 5.28
C GLY A 45 0.84 11.38 6.06
N LEU A 46 -0.27 10.67 5.88
CA LEU A 46 -0.55 9.38 6.50
C LEU A 46 -0.71 8.33 5.40
N VAL A 47 -0.12 7.14 5.62
CA VAL A 47 -0.41 5.96 4.80
C VAL A 47 -1.27 5.03 5.64
N ASP A 48 -2.46 4.72 5.14
CA ASP A 48 -3.30 3.70 5.75
C ASP A 48 -2.80 2.31 5.32
N GLY A 49 -2.60 1.43 6.29
CA GLY A 49 -2.23 0.03 6.09
C GLY A 49 -3.43 -0.86 5.76
N THR A 50 -4.43 -0.34 5.03
CA THR A 50 -5.63 -1.10 4.70
C THR A 50 -5.27 -2.30 3.84
N LEU A 51 -5.75 -3.47 4.27
CA LEU A 51 -5.47 -4.73 3.61
C LEU A 51 -6.41 -4.96 2.44
N VAL A 52 -5.83 -5.25 1.28
CA VAL A 52 -6.60 -5.67 0.11
C VAL A 52 -7.09 -7.10 0.35
N LYS A 53 -8.42 -7.26 0.38
CA LYS A 53 -9.04 -8.58 0.47
C LYS A 53 -8.84 -9.32 -0.85
N LEU A 54 -8.34 -10.54 -0.75
CA LEU A 54 -8.19 -11.44 -1.89
C LEU A 54 -9.28 -12.51 -1.80
N SER A 55 -9.92 -12.83 -2.91
CA SER A 55 -10.99 -13.85 -2.96
C SER A 55 -10.44 -15.28 -2.86
N GLN A 56 -9.15 -15.47 -3.12
CA GLN A 56 -8.48 -16.76 -3.11
C GLN A 56 -7.13 -16.65 -2.41
N ARG A 57 -6.81 -17.67 -1.61
CA ARG A 57 -5.48 -17.83 -1.01
C ARG A 57 -4.45 -18.12 -2.11
N PRO A 58 -3.36 -17.35 -2.19
CA PRO A 58 -2.27 -17.65 -3.11
C PRO A 58 -1.63 -19.01 -2.83
N ARG A 59 -1.05 -19.63 -3.86
CA ARG A 59 -0.45 -20.97 -3.76
C ARG A 59 0.84 -20.94 -2.95
N ASP A 60 1.78 -20.06 -3.31
CA ASP A 60 3.03 -19.91 -2.55
C ASP A 60 2.84 -18.81 -1.48
N ASP A 61 3.61 -18.84 -0.39
CA ASP A 61 3.49 -17.96 0.79
C ASP A 61 2.06 -17.77 1.35
N GLY A 62 1.17 -18.75 1.14
CA GLY A 62 -0.23 -18.62 1.52
C GLY A 62 -0.45 -18.44 3.04
N GLU A 63 0.53 -18.73 3.89
CA GLU A 63 0.51 -18.41 5.33
C GLU A 63 0.35 -16.91 5.61
N THR A 64 0.74 -16.06 4.66
CA THR A 64 0.61 -14.61 4.74
C THR A 64 -0.76 -14.08 4.26
N TYR A 65 -1.62 -14.97 3.76
CA TYR A 65 -2.98 -14.65 3.30
C TYR A 65 -3.95 -14.33 4.43
N PHE A 66 -3.68 -14.84 5.64
CA PHE A 66 -4.52 -14.57 6.79
C PHE A 66 -3.92 -13.41 7.56
N ASP A 67 -4.70 -12.35 7.72
CA ASP A 67 -4.35 -11.28 8.63
C ASP A 67 -4.43 -11.75 10.10
N ARG A 68 -4.09 -10.86 11.04
CA ARG A 68 -4.25 -11.12 12.48
C ARG A 68 -5.67 -11.48 12.91
N LYS A 69 -6.69 -11.12 12.10
CA LYS A 69 -8.10 -11.41 12.34
C LYS A 69 -8.57 -12.68 11.62
N MET A 70 -7.65 -13.46 11.05
CA MET A 70 -7.92 -14.65 10.25
C MET A 70 -8.80 -14.39 9.02
N SER A 71 -8.82 -13.15 8.55
CA SER A 71 -9.54 -12.73 7.35
C SER A 71 -8.63 -12.85 6.12
N GLY A 72 -9.18 -13.30 4.99
CA GLY A 72 -8.45 -13.48 3.74
C GLY A 72 -8.04 -12.15 3.13
N SER A 73 -6.88 -11.66 3.53
CA SER A 73 -6.36 -10.37 3.16
C SER A 73 -4.84 -10.34 3.29
N CYS A 74 -4.19 -9.60 2.41
CA CYS A 74 -2.75 -9.66 2.29
C CYS A 74 -2.12 -8.40 2.88
N HIS A 75 -1.18 -8.58 3.82
CA HIS A 75 -0.55 -7.48 4.55
C HIS A 75 0.43 -6.65 3.73
N ASP A 76 0.91 -7.21 2.62
CA ASP A 76 2.05 -6.65 1.91
C ASP A 76 2.06 -7.08 0.42
N LEU A 77 2.56 -6.20 -0.46
CA LEU A 77 2.87 -6.55 -1.84
C LEU A 77 3.95 -7.66 -1.92
N THR A 78 4.64 -7.94 -0.83
CA THR A 78 5.65 -8.99 -0.70
C THR A 78 5.08 -10.41 -0.79
N CYS A 79 3.87 -10.67 -0.29
CA CYS A 79 3.22 -11.99 -0.45
C CYS A 79 2.89 -12.24 -1.92
N LEU A 80 2.43 -11.20 -2.62
CA LEU A 80 2.26 -11.18 -4.08
C LEU A 80 3.59 -11.44 -4.83
N ARG A 81 4.73 -11.15 -4.22
CA ARG A 81 6.07 -11.28 -4.84
C ARG A 81 6.64 -12.71 -4.78
N ARG A 82 6.25 -13.52 -3.79
CA ARG A 82 6.80 -14.87 -3.57
C ARG A 82 5.79 -15.99 -3.82
N SER A 83 4.49 -15.69 -3.78
CA SER A 83 3.37 -16.55 -4.25
C SER A 83 3.40 -16.95 -5.74
N LEU A 84 4.46 -16.58 -6.47
CA LEU A 84 4.52 -16.58 -7.94
C LEU A 84 5.94 -16.87 -8.48
N LEU A 85 6.83 -17.43 -7.66
CA LEU A 85 8.10 -18.04 -8.12
C LEU A 85 7.93 -19.55 -8.30
#